data_AF-A0A519X5M1-F1
#
_entry.id   AF-A0A519X5M1-F1
#
_cell.length_a   1.000
_cell.length_b   1.000
_cell.length_c   1.000
_cell.angle_alpha   90.00
_cell.angle_beta   90.00
_cell.angle_gamma   90.00
#
_symmetry.space_group_name_H-M   'P 1'
#
loop_
_entity.id
_entity.type
_entity.pdbx_description
1 polymer ?
#
loop_
_entity_poly.entity_id
_entity_poly.type
_entity_poly.pdbx_seq_one_letter_code
_entity_poly.pdbx_strand_id
1 'polypeptide(L)' 'MASFTLTADTWKKVKIKFLRKYRDLAQVDLVFEPGSEDKLVEQLMTLVKRDREYIEFTIKKALADPDGNRL' A
#
# COMPACT_ATOMS: atom_id res chain seq x y z
N MET A 1 14.99 -2.06 -1.88
CA MET A 1 14.69 -1.29 -0.66
C MET A 1 13.64 -0.27 -0.95
N ALA A 2 12.48 -0.46 -0.32
CA ALA A 2 11.38 0.47 -0.36
C ALA A 2 11.87 1.83 0.17
N SER A 3 11.45 2.90 -0.49
CA SER A 3 11.89 4.26 -0.18
C SER A 3 11.07 4.93 0.94
N PHE A 4 10.46 4.12 1.82
CA PHE A 4 9.59 4.54 2.91
C PHE A 4 9.61 3.53 4.06
N THR A 5 9.10 3.93 5.22
CA THR A 5 8.90 3.04 6.38
C THR A 5 7.44 3.01 6.76
N LEU A 6 6.94 1.84 7.18
CA LEU A 6 5.57 1.67 7.66
C LEU A 6 5.55 1.13 9.08
N THR A 7 4.64 1.67 9.89
CA THR A 7 4.23 1.08 11.16
C THR A 7 2.93 0.30 10.93
N ALA A 8 2.54 -0.52 11.90
CA ALA A 8 1.24 -1.20 11.85
C ALA A 8 0.06 -0.23 11.66
N ASP A 9 0.15 0.97 12.24
CA ASP A 9 -0.91 1.97 12.16
C ASP A 9 -0.93 2.72 10.83
N THR A 10 0.24 3.10 10.28
CA THR A 10 0.27 3.71 8.95
C THR A 10 -0.11 2.71 7.86
N TRP A 11 0.23 1.43 8.06
CA TRP A 11 -0.22 0.35 7.17
C TRP A 11 -1.74 0.23 7.09
N LYS A 12 -2.47 0.30 8.22
CA LYS A 12 -3.95 0.26 8.19
C LYS A 12 -4.52 1.33 7.24
N LYS A 13 -3.94 2.54 7.24
CA LYS A 13 -4.36 3.65 6.37
C LYS A 13 -4.03 3.36 4.90
N VAL A 14 -2.82 2.88 4.62
CA VAL A 14 -2.41 2.45 3.27
C VAL A 14 -3.33 1.34 2.75
N LYS A 15 -3.59 0.31 3.54
CA LYS A 15 -4.48 -0.81 3.21
C LYS A 15 -5.87 -0.31 2.82
N ILE A 16 -6.46 0.59 3.60
CA ILE A 16 -7.76 1.20 3.27
C ILE A 16 -7.72 1.94 1.92
N LYS A 17 -6.67 2.72 1.65
CA LYS A 17 -6.52 3.45 0.37
C LYS A 17 -6.44 2.49 -0.82
N PHE A 18 -5.70 1.40 -0.68
CA PHE A 18 -5.62 0.34 -1.69
C PHE A 18 -6.97 -0.37 -1.88
N LEU A 19 -7.68 -0.73 -0.81
CA LEU A 19 -9.00 -1.36 -0.88
C LEU A 19 -10.05 -0.47 -1.55
N ARG A 20 -10.00 0.86 -1.33
CA ARG A 20 -10.89 1.81 -2.02
C ARG A 20 -10.64 1.87 -3.52
N LYS A 21 -9.39 1.71 -3.95
CA LYS A 21 -8.97 1.79 -5.35
C LYS A 21 -9.10 0.46 -6.09
N TYR A 22 -8.91 -0.65 -5.38
CA TYR A 22 -8.89 -2.00 -5.92
C TYR A 22 -9.81 -2.90 -5.09
N ARG A 23 -11.06 -3.02 -5.54
CA ARG A 23 -12.08 -3.81 -4.87
C ARG A 23 -11.67 -5.27 -4.66
N ASP A 24 -10.92 -5.84 -5.60
CA ASP A 24 -10.49 -7.25 -5.57
C ASP A 24 -9.52 -7.56 -4.43
N LEU A 25 -8.81 -6.54 -3.92
CA LEU A 25 -7.93 -6.72 -2.75
C LEU A 25 -8.71 -7.09 -1.48
N ALA A 26 -10.02 -6.84 -1.43
CA ALA A 26 -10.86 -7.27 -0.31
C ALA A 26 -10.99 -8.80 -0.19
N GLN A 27 -10.66 -9.53 -1.26
CA GLN A 27 -10.67 -11.01 -1.29
C GLN A 27 -9.33 -11.62 -0.86
N VAL A 28 -8.32 -10.78 -0.59
CA VAL A 28 -6.96 -11.20 -0.27
C VAL A 28 -6.61 -10.78 1.15
N ASP A 29 -6.04 -11.69 1.93
CA ASP A 29 -5.53 -11.35 3.25
C ASP A 29 -4.18 -10.62 3.14
N LEU A 30 -4.26 -9.29 3.03
CA LEU A 30 -3.09 -8.42 3.05
C LEU A 30 -2.61 -8.20 4.49
N VAL A 31 -1.53 -8.89 4.84
CA VAL A 31 -0.81 -8.75 6.12
C VAL A 31 0.50 -8.01 5.90
N PHE A 32 0.89 -7.19 6.88
CA PHE A 32 2.15 -6.46 6.86
C PHE A 32 2.81 -6.51 8.24
N GLU A 33 4.12 -6.72 8.24
CA GLU A 33 4.99 -6.62 9.40
C GLU A 33 6.02 -5.50 9.17
N PRO A 34 6.22 -4.58 10.13
CA PRO A 34 7.23 -3.53 10.02
C PRO A 34 8.62 -4.09 9.67
N GLY A 35 9.32 -3.44 8.74
CA GLY A 35 10.59 -3.94 8.21
C GLY A 35 10.47 -4.85 6.99
N SER A 36 9.25 -5.22 6.58
CA SER A 36 8.97 -6.01 5.36
C SER A 36 8.40 -5.18 4.20
N GLU A 37 8.77 -3.90 4.09
CA GLU A 37 8.20 -2.97 3.10
C GLU A 37 8.45 -3.41 1.66
N ASP A 38 9.62 -3.95 1.34
CA ASP A 38 9.92 -4.46 -0.01
C ASP A 38 8.98 -5.62 -0.39
N LYS A 39 8.74 -6.55 0.54
CA LYS A 39 7.84 -7.69 0.33
C LYS A 39 6.40 -7.23 0.12
N LEU A 40 5.96 -6.23 0.87
CA LEU A 40 4.64 -5.63 0.68
C LEU A 40 4.51 -5.01 -0.71
N VAL A 41 5.53 -4.28 -1.17
CA VAL A 41 5.55 -3.66 -2.49
C VAL A 41 5.42 -4.73 -3.59
N GLU A 42 6.22 -5.79 -3.53
CA GLU A 42 6.18 -6.89 -4.50
C GLU A 42 4.84 -7.63 -4.51
N GLN A 43 4.25 -7.88 -3.34
CA GLN A 43 2.93 -8.48 -3.21
C GLN A 43 1.87 -7.58 -3.86
N LEU A 44 1.87 -6.29 -3.56
CA LEU A 44 0.92 -5.34 -4.14
C LEU A 44 1.10 -5.21 -5.65
N MET A 45 2.33 -5.13 -6.16
CA MET A 45 2.62 -5.10 -7.60
C MET A 45 1.94 -6.25 -8.34
N THR A 46 2.06 -7.47 -7.79
CA THR A 46 1.47 -8.68 -8.36
C THR A 46 -0.06 -8.63 -8.30
N LEU A 47 -0.63 -8.24 -7.16
CA LEU A 47 -2.08 -8.25 -6.95
C LEU A 47 -2.82 -7.20 -7.78
N VAL A 48 -2.27 -6.00 -7.91
CA VAL A 48 -2.93 -4.90 -8.64
C VAL A 48 -2.38 -4.67 -10.05
N LYS A 49 -1.42 -5.50 -10.48
CA LYS A 49 -0.79 -5.48 -11.80
C LYS A 49 -0.20 -4.11 -12.15
N ARG A 50 0.61 -3.57 -11.22
CA ARG A 50 1.31 -2.28 -11.37
C ARG A 50 2.79 -2.44 -11.05
N ASP A 51 3.60 -1.52 -11.57
CA ASP A 51 5.02 -1.47 -11.30
C ASP A 51 5.33 -0.97 -9.88
N ARG A 52 6.59 -1.15 -9.47
CA ARG A 52 7.09 -0.71 -8.16
C ARG A 52 6.87 0.77 -7.95
N GLU A 53 7.21 1.60 -8.94
CA GLU A 53 7.14 3.06 -8.83
C GLU A 53 5.74 3.53 -8.48
N TYR A 54 4.73 3.00 -9.16
CA TYR A 54 3.32 3.31 -8.91
C TYR A 54 2.87 2.90 -7.50
N ILE A 55 3.30 1.72 -7.03
CA ILE A 55 2.98 1.23 -5.70
C ILE A 55 3.62 2.13 -4.64
N GLU A 56 4.92 2.40 -4.75
CA GLU A 56 5.63 3.26 -3.80
C GLU A 56 5.06 4.69 -3.80
N PHE A 57 4.73 5.24 -4.97
CA PHE A 57 4.02 6.51 -5.10
C PHE A 57 2.68 6.51 -4.37
N THR A 58 1.87 5.47 -4.56
CA THR A 58 0.55 5.35 -3.94
C THR A 58 0.65 5.25 -2.41
N ILE A 59 1.64 4.50 -1.90
CA ILE A 59 1.91 4.39 -0.47
C ILE A 59 2.34 5.75 0.09
N LYS A 60 3.29 6.45 -0.53
CA LYS A 60 3.71 7.79 -0.11
C LYS A 60 2.54 8.78 -0.12
N LYS A 61 1.68 8.73 -1.13
CA LYS A 61 0.45 9.55 -1.19
C LYS A 61 -0.55 9.20 -0.07
N ALA A 62 -0.57 7.95 0.41
CA ALA A 62 -1.38 7.57 1.57
C ALA A 62 -0.80 8.08 2.88
N LEU A 63 0.54 8.12 2.99
CA LEU A 63 1.24 8.61 4.17
C LEU A 63 1.17 10.13 4.31
N ALA A 64 1.30 10.86 3.19
CA ALA A 64 1.25 12.32 3.16
C ALA A 64 -0.17 12.88 3.34
N ASP A 65 -1.19 12.18 2.86
CA ASP A 65 -2.58 12.60 2.94
C ASP A 65 -3.48 11.39 3.30
N PRO A 66 -3.60 11.08 4.61
CA PRO A 66 -4.32 9.91 5.09
C PRO A 66 -5.84 10.02 4.91
N ASP A 67 -6.38 11.23 4.87
CA ASP A 67 -7.81 11.49 4.74
C ASP A 67 -8.22 11.86 3.30
N GLY A 68 -7.25 12.29 2.48
CA GLY A 68 -7.49 12.74 1.11
C GLY A 68 -7.67 11.60 0.12
N ASN A 69 -8.88 11.57 -0.43
CA ASN A 69 -9.29 10.75 -1.57
C ASN A 69 -9.30 11.55 -2.88
N ARG A 70 -8.41 12.55 -3.04
CA ARG A 70 -8.30 13.29 -4.31
C ARG A 70 -7.66 12.39 -5.36
N LEU A 71 -8.51 11.97 -6.31
CA LEU A 71 -8.18 11.21 -7.52
C LEU A 71 -7.05 11.93 -8.28
#